data_AF-A0A368XLK4-F1
#
_entry.id   AF-A0A368XLK4-F1
#
_cell.length_a   1.000
_cell.length_b   1.000
_cell.length_c   1.000
_cell.angle_alpha   90.00
_cell.angle_beta   90.00
_cell.angle_gamma   90.00
#
_symmetry.space_group_name_H-M   'P 1'
#
loop_
_entity.id
_entity.type
_entity.pdbx_description
1 polymer ?
#
loop_
_entity_poly.entity_id
_entity_poly.type
_entity_poly.pdbx_seq_one_letter_code
_entity_poly.pdbx_strand_id
1 'polypeptide(L)'
;MVLSVMAGQKDRWQPTELVSMLLSPGARQVVNSWLKNDVFLDEQHHPRMLLSMPHDPQSFADLVQAANPNLVPAVVLNELLRKGIVESLESGHVLLKRSAYAPLGEKGTDHIGDYDTDSDFDNRRRRHSDP
;
A
#
# COMPACT_ATOMS: atom_id res chain seq x y z
N MET A 1 -17.83 -27.72 -26.41
CA MET A 1 -17.28 -26.38 -26.17
C MET A 1 -17.15 -26.18 -24.68
N VAL A 2 -15.93 -26.13 -24.16
CA VAL A 2 -15.63 -25.59 -22.83
C VAL A 2 -14.37 -24.78 -23.02
N LEU A 3 -14.53 -23.47 -23.08
CA LEU A 3 -13.41 -22.54 -23.05
C LEU A 3 -12.83 -22.66 -21.65
N SER A 4 -11.74 -23.42 -21.51
CA SER A 4 -10.83 -23.27 -20.38
C SER A 4 -10.29 -21.85 -20.46
N VAL A 5 -10.95 -20.93 -19.75
CA VAL A 5 -10.35 -19.64 -19.40
C VAL A 5 -9.15 -20.02 -18.56
N MET A 6 -7.97 -19.99 -19.19
CA MET A 6 -6.71 -19.95 -18.49
C MET A 6 -6.85 -18.88 -17.42
N ALA A 7 -6.71 -19.25 -16.15
CA ALA A 7 -6.72 -18.34 -15.02
C ALA A 7 -5.52 -17.40 -15.12
N GLY A 8 -5.58 -16.47 -16.06
CA GLY A 8 -4.61 -15.42 -16.29
C GLY A 8 -4.85 -14.31 -15.27
N GLN A 9 -3.78 -13.99 -14.56
CA GLN A 9 -3.60 -12.86 -13.63
C GLN A 9 -4.34 -12.94 -12.29
N LYS A 10 -3.77 -13.72 -11.37
CA LYS A 10 -4.08 -13.67 -9.92
C LYS A 10 -3.31 -12.57 -9.16
N ASP A 11 -2.46 -11.81 -9.83
CA ASP A 11 -1.78 -10.68 -9.20
C ASP A 11 -2.59 -9.42 -9.53
N ARG A 12 -3.38 -8.92 -8.57
CA ARG A 12 -4.18 -7.69 -8.74
C ARG A 12 -3.46 -6.44 -8.26
N TRP A 13 -2.53 -6.60 -7.34
CA TRP A 13 -1.78 -5.51 -6.73
C TRP A 13 -0.29 -5.71 -6.96
N GLN A 14 0.40 -4.61 -7.20
CA GLN A 14 1.85 -4.57 -7.23
C GLN A 14 2.37 -3.50 -6.27
N PRO A 15 3.54 -3.72 -5.64
CA PRO A 15 4.21 -2.65 -4.91
C PRO A 15 4.52 -1.48 -5.85
N THR A 16 4.40 -0.26 -5.33
CA THR A 16 4.83 0.94 -6.06
C THR A 16 6.37 1.03 -6.13
N GLU A 17 6.89 1.84 -7.04
CA GLU A 17 8.34 2.15 -7.08
C GLU A 17 8.85 2.75 -5.76
N LEU A 18 8.00 3.47 -5.03
CA LEU A 18 8.31 3.99 -3.70
C LEU A 18 8.74 2.85 -2.76
N VAL A 19 8.01 1.73 -2.77
CA VAL A 19 8.36 0.55 -1.95
C VAL A 19 9.69 -0.04 -2.40
N SER A 20 9.94 -0.11 -3.71
CA SER A 20 11.21 -0.58 -4.28
C SER A 20 12.41 0.27 -3.84
N MET A 21 12.23 1.59 -3.76
CA MET A 21 13.28 2.56 -3.42
C MET A 21 13.54 2.67 -1.91
N LEU A 22 12.51 2.56 -1.08
CA LEU A 22 12.61 2.85 0.35
C LEU A 22 12.95 1.65 1.23
N LEU A 23 12.60 0.44 0.78
CA LEU A 23 12.64 -0.76 1.60
C LEU A 23 13.82 -1.68 1.29
N SER A 24 14.26 -2.36 2.33
CA SER A 24 15.17 -3.50 2.27
C SER A 24 14.57 -4.65 1.43
N PRO A 25 15.42 -5.52 0.84
CA PRO A 25 14.93 -6.67 0.09
C PRO A 25 13.96 -7.56 0.89
N GLY A 26 14.20 -7.76 2.18
CA GLY A 26 13.33 -8.53 3.06
C GLY A 26 11.97 -7.86 3.28
N ALA A 27 11.95 -6.56 3.58
CA ALA A 27 10.70 -5.83 3.74
C ALA A 27 9.88 -5.77 2.42
N ARG A 28 10.54 -5.72 1.26
CA ARG A 28 9.86 -5.84 -0.04
C ARG A 28 9.21 -7.20 -0.25
N GLN A 29 9.85 -8.29 0.19
CA GLN A 29 9.25 -9.63 0.15
C GLN A 29 7.98 -9.69 1.01
N VAL A 30 8.00 -9.05 2.19
CA VAL A 30 6.85 -8.98 3.10
C VAL A 30 5.70 -8.20 2.48
N VAL A 31 5.94 -7.01 1.91
CA VAL A 31 4.90 -6.25 1.21
C VAL A 31 4.34 -7.05 0.04
N ASN A 32 5.20 -7.68 -0.76
CA ASN A 32 4.76 -8.50 -1.89
C ASN A 32 3.91 -9.70 -1.45
N SER A 33 4.28 -10.37 -0.34
CA SER A 33 3.47 -11.45 0.24
C SER A 33 2.10 -10.94 0.69
N TRP A 34 2.04 -9.78 1.32
CA TRP A 34 0.79 -9.17 1.78
C TRP A 34 -0.18 -8.89 0.62
N LEU A 35 0.35 -8.47 -0.53
CA LEU A 35 -0.44 -8.16 -1.72
C LEU A 35 -0.92 -9.39 -2.50
N LYS A 36 -0.29 -10.55 -2.31
CA LYS A 36 -0.49 -11.73 -3.17
C LYS A 36 -1.09 -12.94 -2.45
N ASN A 37 -0.95 -13.02 -1.14
CA ASN A 37 -1.44 -14.16 -0.39
C ASN A 37 -2.84 -13.87 0.15
N ASP A 38 -3.82 -14.62 -0.35
CA ASP A 38 -5.25 -14.49 -0.05
C ASP A 38 -5.58 -14.47 1.45
N VAL A 39 -4.76 -15.11 2.29
CA VAL A 39 -4.94 -15.11 3.76
C VAL A 39 -4.79 -13.71 4.37
N PHE A 40 -4.03 -12.83 3.72
CA PHE A 40 -3.79 -11.45 4.13
C PHE A 40 -4.60 -10.44 3.30
N LEU A 41 -5.55 -10.91 2.51
CA LEU A 41 -6.50 -10.08 1.79
C LEU A 41 -7.88 -10.14 2.46
N ASP A 42 -8.66 -9.07 2.32
CA ASP A 42 -10.06 -9.03 2.70
C ASP A 42 -10.97 -9.60 1.60
N GLU A 43 -12.28 -9.62 1.86
CA GLU A 43 -13.28 -10.11 0.91
C GLU A 43 -13.29 -9.34 -0.42
N GLN A 44 -12.87 -8.07 -0.40
CA GLN A 44 -12.72 -7.22 -1.58
C GLN A 44 -11.34 -7.40 -2.25
N HIS A 45 -10.52 -8.33 -1.78
CA HIS A 45 -9.16 -8.60 -2.22
C HIS A 45 -8.21 -7.40 -2.02
N HIS A 46 -8.46 -6.57 -1.02
CA HIS A 46 -7.51 -5.56 -0.56
C HIS A 46 -6.63 -6.09 0.57
N PRO A 47 -5.43 -5.55 0.76
CA PRO A 47 -4.60 -5.85 1.92
C PRO A 47 -5.38 -5.55 3.20
N ARG A 48 -5.66 -6.59 3.99
CA ARG A 48 -6.40 -6.44 5.23
C ARG A 48 -5.50 -5.88 6.35
N MET A 49 -6.13 -5.31 7.37
CA MET A 49 -5.44 -4.94 8.60
C MET A 49 -4.99 -6.19 9.35
N LEU A 50 -3.75 -6.17 9.85
CA LEU A 50 -3.18 -7.28 10.61
C LEU A 50 -2.90 -6.83 12.05
N LEU A 51 -2.95 -7.76 13.00
CA LEU A 51 -2.51 -7.46 14.35
C LEU A 51 -1.00 -7.24 14.38
N SER A 52 -0.55 -6.15 15.03
CA SER A 52 0.88 -5.85 15.17
C SER A 52 1.60 -6.84 16.06
N MET A 53 0.87 -7.49 16.97
CA MET A 53 1.40 -8.45 17.95
C MET A 53 1.04 -9.90 17.57
N PRO A 54 1.90 -10.88 17.91
CA PRO A 54 1.77 -12.27 17.43
C PRO A 54 0.72 -13.10 18.21
N HIS A 55 -0.25 -12.46 18.86
CA HIS A 55 -1.13 -13.13 19.82
C HIS A 55 -2.27 -13.92 19.17
N ASP A 56 -2.62 -13.58 17.93
CA ASP A 56 -3.71 -14.18 17.18
C ASP A 56 -3.26 -14.61 15.78
N PRO A 57 -3.92 -15.62 15.19
CA PRO A 57 -3.69 -15.99 13.80
C PRO A 57 -3.98 -14.81 12.86
N GLN A 58 -3.20 -14.71 11.78
CA GLN A 58 -3.25 -13.62 10.80
C GLN A 58 -2.68 -12.30 11.35
N SER A 59 -1.65 -12.42 12.19
CA SER A 59 -0.84 -11.31 12.66
C SER A 59 0.20 -10.87 11.61
N PHE A 60 0.82 -9.72 11.85
CA PHE A 60 1.97 -9.26 11.08
C PHE A 60 3.15 -10.25 11.16
N ALA A 61 3.30 -10.95 12.29
CA ALA A 61 4.33 -11.98 12.44
C ALA A 61 4.09 -13.16 11.49
N ASP A 62 2.84 -13.59 11.33
CA ASP A 62 2.48 -14.67 10.39
C ASP A 62 2.75 -14.26 8.94
N LEU A 63 2.48 -13.00 8.59
CA LEU A 63 2.82 -12.44 7.29
C LEU A 63 4.34 -12.49 7.03
N VAL A 64 5.14 -12.06 8.01
CA VAL A 64 6.60 -12.08 7.89
C VAL A 64 7.11 -13.51 7.76
N GLN A 65 6.57 -14.44 8.55
CA GLN A 65 6.90 -15.86 8.49
C GLN A 65 6.55 -16.48 7.13
N ALA A 66 5.38 -16.16 6.58
CA ALA A 66 4.94 -16.63 5.27
C ALA A 66 5.78 -16.05 4.13
N ALA A 67 6.25 -14.81 4.25
CA ALA A 67 7.09 -14.15 3.25
C ALA A 67 8.53 -14.66 3.27
N ASN A 68 9.15 -14.69 4.45
CA ASN A 68 10.53 -15.15 4.66
C ASN A 68 10.78 -15.47 6.14
N PRO A 69 10.97 -16.75 6.51
CA PRO A 69 11.12 -17.18 7.91
C PRO A 69 12.42 -16.73 8.57
N ASN A 70 13.37 -16.17 7.80
CA ASN A 70 14.64 -15.67 8.34
C ASN A 70 14.55 -14.21 8.81
N LEU A 71 13.41 -13.55 8.61
CA LEU A 71 13.21 -12.15 9.01
C LEU A 71 12.65 -12.07 10.43
N VAL A 72 13.06 -11.03 11.16
CA VAL A 72 12.54 -10.74 12.51
C VAL A 72 11.34 -9.79 12.38
N PRO A 73 10.11 -10.19 12.77
CA PRO A 73 8.90 -9.38 12.54
C PRO A 73 8.99 -7.95 13.08
N ALA A 74 9.51 -7.78 14.30
CA ALA A 74 9.67 -6.45 14.91
C ALA A 74 10.62 -5.54 14.11
N VAL A 75 11.67 -6.09 13.50
CA VAL A 75 12.62 -5.32 12.67
C VAL A 75 11.94 -4.85 11.40
N VAL A 76 11.21 -5.74 10.73
CA VAL A 76 10.45 -5.40 9.51
C VAL A 76 9.38 -4.36 9.82
N LEU A 77 8.60 -4.54 10.89
CA LEU A 77 7.54 -3.61 11.27
C LEU A 77 8.09 -2.21 11.53
N ASN A 78 9.20 -2.12 12.29
CA ASN A 78 9.87 -0.86 12.56
C ASN A 78 10.40 -0.19 11.28
N GLU A 79 10.90 -0.97 10.33
CA GLU A 79 11.31 -0.43 9.03
C GLU A 79 10.10 0.17 8.29
N LEU A 80 9.01 -0.58 8.14
CA LEU A 80 7.81 -0.15 7.43
C LEU A 80 7.19 1.11 8.05
N LEU A 81 7.13 1.18 9.38
CA LEU A 81 6.63 2.36 10.10
C LEU A 81 7.53 3.58 9.89
N ARG A 82 8.85 3.42 10.06
CA ARG A 82 9.81 4.51 9.87
C ARG A 82 9.83 5.05 8.45
N LYS A 83 9.53 4.20 7.47
CA LYS A 83 9.46 4.56 6.05
C LYS A 83 8.06 5.01 5.61
N GLY A 84 7.08 5.00 6.51
CA GLY A 84 5.71 5.43 6.23
C GLY A 84 4.97 4.53 5.25
N ILE A 85 5.37 3.25 5.13
CA ILE A 85 4.70 2.27 4.26
C ILE A 85 3.46 1.69 4.93
N VAL A 86 3.50 1.58 6.26
CA VAL A 86 2.39 1.13 7.08
C VAL A 86 2.04 2.17 8.13
N GLU A 87 0.83 2.06 8.66
CA GLU A 87 0.32 2.87 9.76
C GLU A 87 -0.06 1.95 10.92
N SER A 88 0.30 2.33 12.14
CA SER A 88 -0.17 1.66 13.36
C SER A 88 -1.45 2.33 13.83
N LEU A 89 -2.46 1.54 14.13
CA LEU A 89 -3.74 1.98 14.63
C LEU A 89 -3.80 1.87 16.16
N GLU A 90 -4.63 2.68 16.82
CA GLU A 90 -4.86 2.62 18.27
C GLU A 90 -5.41 1.25 18.71
N SER A 91 -6.06 0.52 17.80
CA SER A 91 -6.57 -0.83 18.00
C SER A 91 -5.49 -1.91 18.05
N GLY A 92 -4.20 -1.55 17.98
CA GLY A 92 -3.09 -2.51 17.94
C GLY A 92 -2.91 -3.22 16.59
N HIS A 93 -3.56 -2.72 15.55
CA HIS A 93 -3.45 -3.22 14.18
C HIS A 93 -2.44 -2.40 13.37
N VAL A 94 -1.95 -3.00 12.29
CA VAL A 94 -1.14 -2.36 11.27
C VAL A 94 -1.86 -2.41 9.93
N LEU A 95 -1.88 -1.27 9.24
CA LEU A 95 -2.50 -1.09 7.93
C LEU A 95 -1.43 -0.78 6.88
N LEU A 96 -1.46 -1.48 5.75
CA LEU A 96 -0.66 -1.12 4.58
C LEU A 96 -1.27 0.11 3.89
N LYS A 97 -0.50 1.20 3.77
CA LYS A 97 -1.00 2.45 3.19
C LYS A 97 -1.25 2.30 1.70
N ARG A 98 -2.30 2.97 1.19
CA ARG A 98 -2.67 2.98 -0.24
C ARG A 98 -1.55 3.51 -1.15
N SER A 99 -0.66 4.36 -0.66
CA SER A 99 0.51 4.84 -1.41
C SER A 99 1.57 3.76 -1.65
N ALA A 100 1.50 2.62 -0.94
CA ALA A 100 2.49 1.56 -1.06
C ALA A 100 2.20 0.61 -2.24
N TYR A 101 0.98 0.56 -2.76
CA TYR A 101 0.58 -0.41 -3.78
C TYR A 101 -0.36 0.19 -4.83
N ALA A 102 -0.33 -0.37 -6.03
CA ALA A 102 -1.15 0.04 -7.16
C ALA A 102 -1.72 -1.20 -7.88
N PRO A 103 -2.80 -1.06 -8.67
CA PRO A 103 -3.30 -2.16 -9.50
C PRO A 103 -2.20 -2.71 -10.41
N LEU A 104 -2.19 -4.03 -10.59
CA LEU A 104 -1.34 -4.67 -11.58
C LEU A 104 -1.93 -4.38 -12.97
N GLY A 105 -1.19 -3.62 -13.77
CA GLY A 105 -1.65 -3.24 -15.10
C GLY A 105 -2.31 -1.86 -15.08
N GLU A 106 -1.48 -0.86 -14.92
CA GLU A 106 -1.53 0.40 -15.64
C GLU A 106 -0.13 0.99 -15.39
N LYS A 107 0.79 0.85 -16.35
CA LYS A 107 1.87 1.84 -16.45
C LYS A 107 1.12 3.13 -16.69
N GLY A 108 0.92 3.92 -15.64
CA GLY A 108 0.28 5.22 -15.76
C GLY A 108 0.99 5.97 -16.87
N THR A 109 0.27 6.16 -17.98
CA THR A 109 0.36 7.40 -18.71
C THR A 109 0.22 8.50 -17.67
N ASP A 110 1.14 9.46 -17.71
CA ASP A 110 1.07 10.71 -16.96
C ASP A 110 -0.31 11.36 -17.16
N HIS A 111 -1.29 10.97 -16.37
CA HIS A 111 -2.42 11.84 -16.07
C HIS A 111 -1.95 12.68 -14.88
N ILE A 112 -1.01 13.57 -15.20
CA ILE A 112 -0.90 14.88 -14.55
C ILE A 112 -2.32 15.39 -14.52
N GLY A 113 -2.91 15.38 -13.32
CA GLY A 113 -4.24 15.91 -13.09
C GLY A 113 -4.25 17.34 -13.61
N ASP A 114 -4.96 17.52 -14.71
CA ASP A 114 -5.38 18.80 -15.25
C ASP A 114 -6.23 19.47 -14.17
N TYR A 115 -5.61 20.30 -13.34
CA TYR A 115 -6.29 21.15 -12.38
C TYR A 115 -6.82 22.40 -13.07
N ASP A 116 -7.57 22.21 -14.15
CA ASP A 116 -8.50 23.21 -14.65
C ASP A 116 -9.90 22.72 -14.32
N THR A 117 -10.46 23.22 -13.22
CA THR A 117 -11.77 23.89 -13.18
C THR A 117 -12.15 24.22 -11.72
N ASP A 118 -12.46 25.49 -11.52
CA ASP A 118 -13.19 26.11 -10.41
C ASP A 118 -12.53 26.24 -9.02
N SER A 119 -11.79 27.34 -8.88
CA SER A 119 -11.99 28.21 -7.71
C SER A 119 -11.89 29.67 -8.14
N ASP A 120 -12.95 30.13 -8.79
CA ASP A 120 -13.26 31.54 -9.01
C ASP A 120 -13.69 32.22 -7.69
N PHE A 121 -12.82 32.16 -6.67
CA PHE A 121 -13.00 32.85 -5.40
C PHE A 121 -11.86 33.85 -5.16
N ASP A 122 -12.26 35.12 -5.18
CA ASP A 122 -11.58 36.30 -4.65
C ASP A 122 -10.47 36.97 -5.47
N ASN A 123 -10.83 37.37 -6.70
CA ASN A 123 -10.30 38.58 -7.32
C ASN A 123 -10.84 39.88 -6.63
N ARG A 124 -10.76 39.95 -5.29
CA ARG A 124 -11.29 41.06 -4.47
C ARG A 124 -10.29 41.66 -3.48
N ARG A 125 -9.00 41.65 -3.82
CA ARG A 125 -8.05 42.61 -3.21
C ARG A 125 -7.26 43.34 -4.30
N ARG A 126 -8.00 44.07 -5.13
CA ARG A 126 -7.46 45.20 -5.89
C ARG A 126 -6.81 46.15 -4.90
N ARG A 127 -5.49 46.21 -4.99
CA ARG A 127 -4.64 47.26 -4.49
C ARG A 127 -5.18 48.59 -5.03
N HIS A 128 -5.75 49.42 -4.16
CA HIS A 128 -5.71 50.86 -4.38
C HIS A 128 -4.55 51.38 -3.56
N SER A 129 -3.44 51.61 -4.27
CA SER A 129 -2.39 52.51 -3.84
C SER A 129 -2.88 53.94 -4.04
N ASP A 130 -2.59 54.77 -3.05
CA ASP A 130 -2.75 56.23 -3.00
C ASP A 130 -2.09 56.94 -4.20
N PRO A 131 -2.67 58.05 -4.64
CA PRO A 131 -1.94 59.22 -5.13
C PRO A 131 -2.04 60.42 -4.16
#